data_AF-A0A831K880-F1
#
_entry.id   AF-A0A831K880-F1
#
_cell.length_a   1.000
_cell.length_b   1.000
_cell.length_c   1.000
_cell.angle_alpha   90.00
_cell.angle_beta   90.00
_cell.angle_gamma   90.00
#
_symmetry.space_group_name_H-M   'P 1'
#
loop_
_entity.id
_entity.type
_entity.pdbx_description
1 polymer ?
#
loop_
_entity_poly.entity_id
_entity_poly.type
_entity_poly.pdbx_seq_one_letter_code
_entity_poly.pdbx_strand_id
1 'polypeptide(L)'
;MPSKIVPRLKRARRINDEEISIQKLGENRIEAIIGDYHLVIDLENRIILHDCADWSRCIPQKRFCKHLGKLFLTLPKEKSIEILRKIFSEKPYWEFRPYAGF
;
A
#
# COMPACT_ATOMS: atom_id res chain seq x y z
N MET A 1 -14.60 21.06 13.30
CA MET A 1 -13.22 20.74 13.72
C MET A 1 -12.38 20.46 12.49
N PRO A 2 -11.25 21.14 12.24
CA PRO A 2 -10.38 20.74 11.15
C PRO A 2 -9.84 19.36 11.51
N SER A 3 -10.12 18.34 10.69
CA SER A 3 -9.59 17.00 10.92
C SER A 3 -8.07 17.13 11.00
N LYS A 4 -7.46 16.74 12.13
CA LYS A 4 -6.00 16.65 12.23
C LYS A 4 -5.56 15.64 11.17
N ILE A 5 -5.12 16.13 10.01
CA ILE A 5 -4.62 15.24 8.96
C ILE A 5 -3.47 14.46 9.58
N VAL A 6 -3.65 13.15 9.68
CA VAL A 6 -2.72 12.23 10.31
C VAL A 6 -1.34 12.38 9.65
N PRO A 7 -0.23 12.57 10.41
CA PRO A 7 1.10 12.85 9.85
C PRO A 7 1.54 11.88 8.74
N ARG A 8 1.10 10.62 8.81
CA ARG A 8 1.40 9.59 7.79
C ARG A 8 0.70 9.83 6.46
N LEU A 9 -0.57 10.27 6.48
CA LEU A 9 -1.31 10.60 5.25
C LEU A 9 -0.70 11.82 4.56
N LYS A 10 -0.21 12.81 5.33
CA LYS A 10 0.54 13.94 4.78
C LYS A 10 1.79 13.47 4.02
N ARG A 11 2.53 12.50 4.57
CA ARG A 11 3.74 11.95 3.91
C ARG A 11 3.40 11.20 2.62
N ALA A 12 2.29 10.46 2.58
CA ALA A 12 1.83 9.79 1.37
C ALA A 12 1.47 10.79 0.26
N ARG A 13 0.73 11.86 0.59
CA ARG A 13 0.32 12.92 -0.34
C ARG A 13 1.48 13.76 -0.90
N ARG A 14 2.66 13.71 -0.28
CA ARG A 14 3.86 14.44 -0.73
C ARG A 14 4.67 13.71 -1.78
N ILE A 15 4.40 12.42 -1.99
CA ILE A 15 5.00 11.66 -3.09
C ILE A 15 4.29 12.12 -4.36
N ASN A 16 5.05 12.48 -5.40
CA ASN A 16 4.51 12.96 -6.66
C ASN A 16 3.80 11.84 -7.42
N ASP A 17 2.83 12.17 -8.28
CA ASP A 17 2.09 11.14 -9.04
C ASP A 17 2.99 10.45 -10.07
N GLU A 18 4.04 11.12 -10.54
CA GLU A 18 5.03 10.58 -11.49
C GLU A 18 6.00 9.59 -10.83
N GLU A 19 6.14 9.61 -9.50
CA GLU A 19 7.00 8.68 -8.76
C GLU A 19 6.39 7.28 -8.66
N ILE A 20 5.11 7.10 -8.97
CA ILE A 20 4.43 5.81 -8.91
C ILE A 20 3.98 5.36 -10.30
N SER A 21 4.28 4.11 -10.62
CA SER A 21 3.87 3.47 -11.86
C SER A 21 3.12 2.17 -11.56
N ILE A 22 1.82 2.13 -11.86
CA ILE A 22 0.99 0.94 -11.71
C ILE A 22 1.31 -0.02 -12.86
N GLN A 23 1.97 -1.14 -12.54
CA GLN A 23 2.34 -2.16 -13.53
C GLN A 23 1.18 -3.10 -13.82
N LYS A 24 0.38 -3.42 -12.78
CA LYS A 24 -0.78 -4.31 -12.89
C LYS A 24 -1.90 -3.85 -11.98
N LEU A 25 -3.10 -3.73 -12.55
CA LEU A 25 -4.34 -3.49 -11.80
C LEU A 25 -5.35 -4.58 -12.17
N GLY A 26 -5.30 -5.70 -11.46
CA GLY A 26 -6.20 -6.83 -11.65
C GLY A 26 -7.20 -7.00 -10.50
N GLU A 27 -8.08 -7.99 -10.64
CA GLU A 27 -9.07 -8.34 -9.62
C GLU A 27 -8.42 -8.90 -8.35
N ASN A 28 -7.46 -9.83 -8.52
CA ASN A 28 -6.81 -10.54 -7.41
C ASN A 28 -5.43 -9.98 -7.06
N ARG A 29 -4.88 -9.08 -7.88
CA ARG A 29 -3.49 -8.65 -7.72
C ARG A 29 -3.22 -7.25 -8.26
N ILE A 30 -2.51 -6.47 -7.47
CA ILE A 30 -2.01 -5.14 -7.83
C ILE A 30 -0.49 -5.14 -7.71
N GLU A 31 0.17 -4.59 -8.73
CA GLU A 31 1.61 -4.39 -8.75
C GLU A 31 1.92 -2.95 -9.13
N ALA A 32 2.82 -2.32 -8.38
CA ALA A 32 3.28 -0.98 -8.64
C ALA A 32 4.77 -0.85 -8.31
N ILE A 33 5.42 0.07 -9.00
CA ILE A 33 6.77 0.54 -8.69
C ILE A 33 6.64 1.97 -8.19
N ILE A 34 7.40 2.32 -7.14
CA ILE A 34 7.44 3.66 -6.57
C ILE A 34 8.89 4.09 -6.30
N GLY A 35 9.42 4.97 -7.15
CA GLY A 35 10.88 5.12 -7.27
C GLY A 35 11.52 3.78 -7.65
N ASP A 36 12.41 3.28 -6.80
CA ASP A 36 13.08 1.98 -6.97
C ASP A 36 12.44 0.84 -6.15
N TYR A 37 11.29 1.10 -5.51
CA TYR A 37 10.64 0.16 -4.60
C TYR A 37 9.48 -0.59 -5.27
N HIS A 38 9.37 -1.88 -5.00
CA HIS A 38 8.32 -2.76 -5.51
C HIS A 38 7.19 -2.86 -4.50
N LEU A 39 5.95 -2.83 -4.98
CA LEU A 39 4.76 -2.99 -4.15
C LEU A 39 3.83 -4.01 -4.83
N VAL A 40 3.50 -5.07 -4.10
CA VAL A 40 2.50 -6.06 -4.52
C VAL A 40 1.40 -6.16 -3.47
N ILE A 41 0.15 -6.07 -3.90
CA ILE A 41 -1.02 -6.47 -3.11
C ILE A 41 -1.61 -7.71 -3.76
N ASP A 42 -1.42 -8.85 -3.11
CA ASP A 42 -2.04 -10.12 -3.45
C ASP A 42 -3.34 -10.25 -2.65
N LEU A 43 -4.47 -9.99 -3.30
CA LEU A 43 -5.80 -9.99 -2.68
C LEU A 43 -6.31 -11.41 -2.42
N GLU A 44 -5.86 -12.37 -3.22
CA GLU A 44 -6.22 -13.79 -3.11
C GLU A 44 -5.58 -14.42 -1.88
N ASN A 45 -4.26 -14.24 -1.73
CA ASN A 45 -3.49 -14.77 -0.61
C ASN A 45 -3.45 -13.83 0.61
N ARG A 46 -4.01 -12.62 0.49
CA ARG A 46 -4.01 -11.56 1.52
C ARG A 46 -2.59 -11.16 1.95
N ILE A 47 -1.70 -10.99 0.97
CA ILE A 47 -0.29 -10.65 1.20
C ILE A 47 -0.01 -9.25 0.65
N ILE A 48 0.69 -8.43 1.43
CA ILE A 48 1.27 -7.17 0.97
C ILE A 48 2.79 -7.32 1.00
N LEU A 49 3.41 -7.19 -0.18
CA LEU A 49 4.86 -7.23 -0.36
C LEU A 49 5.37 -5.83 -0.64
N HIS A 50 6.47 -5.47 0.03
CA HIS A 50 7.17 -4.22 -0.24
C HIS A 50 8.61 -4.27 0.27
N ASP A 51 9.48 -3.44 -0.28
CA ASP A 51 10.94 -3.43 -0.04
C ASP A 51 11.48 -2.06 0.42
N CYS A 52 10.63 -1.08 0.73
CA CYS A 52 11.17 0.20 1.21
C CYS A 52 11.80 0.12 2.60
N ALA A 53 12.73 1.05 2.88
CA ALA A 53 13.44 1.12 4.16
C ALA A 53 12.54 1.24 5.40
N ASP A 54 11.34 1.81 5.26
CA ASP A 54 10.35 1.94 6.34
C ASP A 54 9.56 0.62 6.58
N TRP A 55 9.63 -0.36 5.68
CA TRP A 55 8.72 -1.50 5.64
C TRP A 55 8.93 -2.49 6.78
N SER A 56 10.18 -2.79 7.15
CA SER A 56 10.51 -3.68 8.28
C SER A 56 9.88 -3.22 9.59
N ARG A 57 9.77 -1.91 9.80
CA ARG A 57 9.11 -1.30 10.97
C ARG A 57 7.58 -1.30 10.86
N CYS A 58 7.05 -1.40 9.65
CA CYS A 58 5.61 -1.42 9.37
C CYS A 58 4.99 -2.81 9.55
N ILE A 59 5.75 -3.88 9.25
CA ILE A 59 5.30 -5.28 9.31
C ILE A 59 4.73 -5.66 10.70
N PRO A 60 5.44 -5.48 11.84
CA PRO A 60 4.95 -5.99 13.14
C PRO A 60 3.63 -5.36 13.58
N GLN A 61 3.36 -4.14 13.15
CA GLN A 61 2.17 -3.38 13.53
C GLN A 61 1.08 -3.43 12.44
N LYS A 62 1.35 -4.12 11.32
CA LYS A 62 0.54 -4.11 10.08
C LYS A 62 0.09 -2.69 9.74
N ARG A 63 1.05 -1.76 9.71
CA ARG A 63 0.85 -0.34 9.41
C ARG A 63 1.29 -0.04 7.98
N PHE A 64 0.68 0.95 7.35
CA PHE A 64 1.09 1.37 6.01
C PHE A 64 2.24 2.37 6.05
N CYS A 65 3.29 2.15 5.26
CA CYS A 65 4.30 3.16 4.97
C CYS A 65 3.70 4.28 4.09
N LYS A 66 4.49 5.34 3.83
CA LYS A 66 4.05 6.43 2.95
C LYS A 66 3.75 5.95 1.51
N HIS A 67 4.47 4.94 1.01
CA HIS A 67 4.31 4.41 -0.34
C HIS A 67 3.01 3.63 -0.52
N LEU A 68 2.66 2.77 0.44
CA LEU A 68 1.36 2.09 0.43
C LEU A 68 0.21 3.10 0.49
N GLY A 69 0.36 4.15 1.32
CA GLY A 69 -0.59 5.26 1.34
C GLY A 69 -0.70 5.98 0.00
N LYS A 70 0.42 6.21 -0.69
CA LYS A 70 0.44 6.82 -2.03
C LYS A 70 -0.27 5.93 -3.05
N LEU A 71 -0.01 4.62 -3.07
CA LEU A 71 -0.72 3.69 -3.94
C LEU A 71 -2.23 3.83 -3.80
N PHE A 72 -2.76 3.80 -2.58
CA PHE A 72 -4.21 3.93 -2.36
C PHE A 72 -4.77 5.31 -2.73
N LEU A 73 -3.95 6.36 -2.77
CA LEU A 73 -4.35 7.67 -3.25
C LEU A 73 -4.33 7.77 -4.79
N THR A 74 -3.58 6.89 -5.46
CA THR A 74 -3.44 6.85 -6.92
C THR A 74 -4.42 5.87 -7.58
N LEU A 75 -4.79 4.78 -6.91
CA LEU A 75 -5.79 3.83 -7.42
C LEU A 75 -7.15 4.50 -7.66
N PRO A 76 -7.97 3.97 -8.60
CA PRO A 76 -9.37 4.37 -8.71
C PRO A 76 -10.06 4.30 -7.34
N LYS A 77 -10.82 5.35 -7.02
CA LYS A 77 -11.35 5.57 -5.67
C LYS A 77 -12.14 4.38 -5.15
N GLU A 78 -12.98 3.79 -6.00
CA GLU A 78 -13.83 2.66 -5.67
C GLU A 78 -12.99 1.42 -5.33
N LYS A 79 -11.97 1.13 -6.16
CA LYS A 79 -11.04 0.02 -5.94
C LYS A 79 -10.20 0.21 -4.68
N SER A 80 -9.76 1.44 -4.43
CA SER A 80 -9.04 1.80 -3.20
C SER A 80 -9.88 1.55 -1.96
N ILE A 81 -11.15 2.01 -1.95
CA ILE A 81 -12.07 1.82 -0.82
C ILE A 81 -12.38 0.33 -0.59
N GLU A 82 -12.63 -0.43 -1.66
CA GLU A 82 -12.87 -1.89 -1.62
C GLU A 82 -11.71 -2.61 -0.90
N ILE A 83 -10.48 -2.39 -1.36
CA ILE A 83 -9.29 -3.06 -0.83
C ILE A 83 -9.00 -2.62 0.61
N LEU A 84 -9.10 -1.32 0.89
CA LEU A 84 -8.89 -0.79 2.24
C LEU A 84 -9.88 -1.38 3.24
N ARG A 85 -11.16 -1.51 2.86
CA ARG A 85 -12.18 -2.17 3.68
C ARG A 85 -11.81 -3.62 3.94
N LYS A 86 -11.42 -4.37 2.90
CA LYS A 86 -11.00 -5.77 3.03
C LYS A 86 -9.79 -5.94 3.96
N ILE A 87 -8.74 -5.13 3.78
CA ILE A 87 -7.56 -5.15 4.65
C ILE A 87 -7.93 -4.82 6.09
N PHE A 88 -8.82 -3.84 6.29
CA PHE A 88 -9.23 -3.43 7.63
C PHE A 88 -10.09 -4.50 8.33
N SER A 89 -11.10 -5.06 7.66
CA SER A 89 -12.01 -6.05 8.22
C SER A 89 -11.32 -7.40 8.46
N GLU A 90 -10.32 -7.73 7.64
CA GLU A 90 -9.62 -9.02 7.71
C GLU A 90 -8.19 -8.88 8.25
N LYS A 91 -7.84 -7.73 8.88
CA LYS A 91 -6.46 -7.37 9.26
C LYS A 91 -5.66 -8.49 9.96
N PRO A 92 -6.22 -9.33 10.86
CA PRO A 92 -5.48 -10.45 11.45
C PRO A 92 -4.98 -11.47 10.42
N TYR A 93 -5.70 -11.66 9.32
CA TYR A 93 -5.39 -12.63 8.25
C TYR A 93 -4.48 -12.08 7.15
N TRP A 94 -4.25 -10.76 7.12
CA TRP A 94 -3.34 -10.15 6.15
C TRP A 94 -1.89 -10.30 6.57
N GLU A 95 -1.04 -10.74 5.66
CA GLU A 95 0.39 -10.85 5.87
C GLU A 95 1.15 -9.69 5.23
N PHE A 96 2.09 -9.11 5.96
CA PHE A 96 2.96 -8.07 5.45
C PHE A 96 4.36 -8.68 5.41
N ARG A 97 4.95 -8.81 4.22
CA ARG A 97 6.25 -9.47 4.04
C ARG A 97 7.19 -8.57 3.22
N PRO A 98 8.51 -8.73 3.36
CA PRO A 98 9.46 -8.12 2.43
C PRO A 98 9.21 -8.60 1.00
N TYR A 99 9.40 -7.73 0.02
CA TYR A 99 9.50 -8.15 -1.37
C TYR A 99 10.93 -8.67 -1.62
N ALA A 100 11.05 -9.87 -2.17
CA ALA A 100 12.34 -10.55 -2.40
C ALA A 100 12.61 -10.88 -3.88
N GLY A 101 11.85 -10.28 -4.80
CA GLY A 101 11.80 -10.70 -6.21
C GLY A 101 10.94 -11.96 -6.41
N PHE A 102 10.57 -12.21 -7.66
CA PHE A 102 10.01 -13.49 -8.12
C PHE A 102 11.06 -14.23 -8.95
#